data_AF-A0A927IY75-F1
#
_entry.id   AF-A0A927IY75-F1
#
_cell.length_a   1.000
_cell.length_b   1.000
_cell.length_c   1.000
_cell.angle_alpha   90.00
_cell.angle_beta   90.00
_cell.angle_gamma   90.00
#
_symmetry.space_group_name_H-M   'P 1'
#
loop_
_entity.id
_entity.type
_entity.pdbx_description
1 polymer ?
#
loop_
_entity_poly.entity_id
_entity_poly.type
_entity_poly.pdbx_seq_one_letter_code
_entity_poly.pdbx_strand_id
1 'polypeptide(L)'
;MDGLIVIIVVLTLLFLAFALRSFYQFLLKKEELNEEIKEQVYIYNAFEKKITRAEKLLIRTFRYADDFASLGQRINFFSENDEVKKWLMQAGHPYQLTVERFQGLKMFLLVIGLFIGGFSLILQLPYSQIAVILFPICGYFLAILWLKKKAKQRQDELSYQLPDFLDTMSVTLQAGVGLDQALRDIVPYFDGPIKDEFGRFIQETDVGVPRHESYRTLLNRNESREFQMLIKSLIQGERLGVPISKTFKQQSDEMRKIKKEKVKELAAKASPKVTLITTFIVMPSALIMIGGLMIINMFTGNSGIMDLFK
;
A
#
# COMPACT_ATOMS: atom_id res chain seq x y z
N MET A 1 -7.10 44.43 -9.60
CA MET A 1 -6.87 42.98 -9.40
C MET A 1 -6.05 42.69 -8.15
N ASP A 2 -5.34 43.67 -7.62
CA ASP A 2 -4.47 43.51 -6.44
C ASP A 2 -5.23 43.30 -5.12
N GLY A 3 -6.39 43.95 -4.95
CA GLY A 3 -7.20 43.81 -3.74
C GLY A 3 -7.73 42.39 -3.51
N LEU A 4 -8.05 41.66 -4.58
CA LEU A 4 -8.60 40.30 -4.47
C LEU A 4 -7.52 39.29 -4.07
N ILE A 5 -6.30 39.48 -4.56
CA ILE A 5 -5.12 38.67 -4.18
C ILE A 5 -4.78 38.90 -2.71
N VAL A 6 -4.79 40.16 -2.25
CA VAL A 6 -4.54 40.48 -0.83
C VAL A 6 -5.58 39.84 0.08
N ILE A 7 -6.86 39.87 -0.31
CA ILE A 7 -7.94 39.23 0.46
C ILE A 7 -7.73 37.71 0.57
N ILE A 8 -7.34 37.04 -0.52
CA ILE A 8 -7.08 35.60 -0.52
C ILE A 8 -5.87 35.24 0.36
N VAL A 9 -4.78 36.03 0.29
CA VAL A 9 -3.58 35.81 1.12
C VAL A 9 -3.89 36.01 2.60
N VAL A 10 -4.67 37.05 2.94
CA VAL A 10 -5.09 37.33 4.31
C VAL A 10 -6.00 36.22 4.84
N LEU A 11 -6.95 35.72 4.04
CA LEU A 11 -7.80 34.59 4.40
C LEU A 11 -6.98 33.31 4.62
N THR A 12 -5.95 33.08 3.79
CA THR A 12 -5.06 31.93 3.91
C THR A 12 -4.23 31.99 5.21
N LEU A 13 -3.71 33.16 5.55
CA LEU A 13 -2.95 33.38 6.79
C LEU A 13 -3.83 33.29 8.04
N LEU A 14 -5.07 33.80 7.99
CA LEU A 14 -6.04 33.67 9.07
C LEU A 14 -6.42 32.20 9.32
N PHE A 15 -6.61 31.43 8.24
CA PHE A 15 -6.90 30.00 8.35
C PHE A 15 -5.72 29.22 8.95
N LEU A 16 -4.48 29.56 8.56
CA LEU A 16 -3.26 28.99 9.13
C LEU A 16 -3.13 29.30 10.63
N ALA A 17 -3.41 30.55 11.03
CA ALA A 17 -3.38 30.97 12.44
C ALA A 17 -4.45 30.27 13.29
N PHE A 18 -5.65 30.08 12.74
CA PHE A 18 -6.72 29.32 13.40
C PHE A 18 -6.34 27.85 13.58
N ALA A 19 -5.73 27.23 12.56
CA ALA A 19 -5.24 25.86 12.63
C ALA A 19 -4.13 25.69 13.70
N LEU A 20 -3.19 26.64 13.78
CA LEU A 20 -2.14 26.64 14.81
C LEU A 20 -2.70 26.79 16.23
N ARG A 21 -3.71 27.64 16.41
CA ARG A 21 -4.38 27.85 17.70
C ARG A 21 -5.14 26.59 18.16
N SER A 22 -5.86 25.95 17.26
CA SER A 22 -6.55 24.68 17.53
C SER A 22 -5.55 23.59 17.92
N PHE A 23 -4.42 23.53 17.23
CA PHE A 23 -3.35 22.58 17.50
C PHE A 23 -2.72 22.77 18.90
N TYR A 24 -2.57 24.00 19.37
CA TYR A 24 -2.02 24.29 20.71
C TYR A 24 -2.95 23.80 21.84
N GLN A 25 -4.26 24.02 21.72
CA GLN A 25 -5.21 23.57 22.74
C GLN A 25 -5.31 22.04 22.84
N PHE A 26 -5.07 21.33 21.75
CA PHE A 26 -5.04 19.87 21.72
C PHE A 26 -3.82 19.27 22.45
N LEU A 27 -2.68 19.96 22.44
CA LEU A 27 -1.45 19.47 23.10
C LEU A 27 -1.60 19.39 24.63
N LEU A 28 -2.32 20.34 25.23
CA LEU A 28 -2.54 20.39 26.68
C LEU A 28 -3.48 19.28 27.17
N LYS A 29 -4.49 18.91 26.38
CA LYS A 29 -5.50 17.91 26.78
C LYS A 29 -5.05 16.45 26.65
N LYS A 30 -3.89 16.23 26.02
CA LYS A 30 -3.31 14.91 25.75
C LYS A 30 -2.53 14.34 26.94
N GLU A 31 -2.05 15.21 27.83
CA GLU A 31 -1.19 14.82 28.95
C GLU A 31 -2.00 14.13 30.06
N GLU A 32 -3.27 14.53 30.27
CA GLU A 32 -4.18 13.94 31.26
C GLU A 32 -4.63 12.51 30.92
N LEU A 33 -4.83 12.16 29.65
CA LEU A 33 -5.39 10.85 29.25
C LEU A 33 -4.36 9.71 29.21
N ASN A 34 -3.06 10.04 29.20
CA ASN A 34 -1.98 9.07 29.05
C ASN A 34 -1.52 8.44 30.38
N GLU A 35 -1.88 9.01 31.52
CA GLU A 35 -1.54 8.46 32.84
C GLU A 35 -2.47 7.30 33.25
N GLU A 36 -3.73 7.30 32.79
CA GLU A 36 -4.76 6.37 33.28
C GLU A 36 -4.71 4.95 32.66
N ILE A 37 -4.06 4.79 31.50
CA ILE A 37 -4.05 3.52 30.72
C ILE A 37 -2.84 2.63 31.06
N LYS A 38 -1.87 3.14 31.82
CA LYS A 38 -0.52 2.56 31.91
C LYS A 38 -0.38 1.34 32.84
N GLU A 39 -1.40 1.00 33.62
CA GLU A 39 -1.27 0.03 34.71
C GLU A 39 -1.85 -1.38 34.45
N GLN A 40 -2.51 -1.64 33.31
CA GLN A 40 -3.19 -2.94 33.06
C GLN A 40 -2.55 -3.88 32.01
N VAL A 41 -1.47 -3.51 31.33
CA VAL A 41 -1.06 -4.20 30.08
C VAL A 41 0.38 -4.72 30.16
N TYR A 42 0.64 -5.76 30.97
CA TYR A 42 2.00 -6.35 31.08
C TYR A 42 2.19 -7.76 30.51
N ILE A 43 1.12 -8.46 30.06
CA ILE A 43 1.22 -9.78 29.38
C ILE A 43 1.22 -9.67 27.83
N TYR A 44 1.04 -8.46 27.28
CA TYR A 44 0.71 -8.19 25.88
C TYR A 44 1.89 -8.20 24.86
N ASN A 45 3.15 -8.19 25.31
CA ASN A 45 4.27 -7.66 24.51
C ASN A 45 4.98 -8.64 23.55
N ALA A 46 4.56 -9.90 23.42
CA ALA A 46 5.25 -10.88 22.56
C ALA A 46 4.92 -10.73 21.05
N PHE A 47 3.73 -10.19 20.72
CA PHE A 47 3.25 -9.99 19.34
C PHE A 47 3.08 -8.52 18.97
N GLU A 48 3.45 -7.58 19.84
CA GLU A 48 3.41 -6.15 19.52
C GLU A 48 4.44 -5.80 18.44
N LYS A 49 3.94 -5.19 17.37
CA LYS A 49 4.78 -4.64 16.30
C LYS A 49 5.61 -3.48 16.84
N LYS A 50 6.94 -3.57 16.77
CA LYS A 50 7.85 -2.45 17.09
C LYS A 50 7.58 -1.29 16.13
N ILE A 51 6.88 -0.25 16.59
CA ILE A 51 6.57 0.93 15.78
C ILE A 51 7.85 1.74 15.54
N THR A 52 8.23 1.93 14.28
CA THR A 52 9.44 2.67 13.91
C THR A 52 9.26 4.18 14.16
N ARG A 53 10.35 4.94 14.42
CA ARG A 53 10.29 6.40 14.69
C ARG A 53 9.57 7.19 13.58
N ALA A 54 9.78 6.82 12.31
CA ALA A 54 9.08 7.41 11.17
C ALA A 54 7.57 7.09 11.17
N GLU A 55 7.17 5.89 11.60
CA GLU A 55 5.76 5.51 11.75
C GLU A 55 5.09 6.30 12.88
N LYS A 56 5.81 6.56 13.99
CA LYS A 56 5.31 7.44 15.06
C LYS A 56 5.07 8.87 14.58
N LEU A 57 5.94 9.40 13.72
CA LEU A 57 5.76 10.72 13.10
C LEU A 57 4.54 10.72 12.16
N LEU A 58 4.38 9.70 11.32
CA LEU A 58 3.22 9.57 10.45
C LEU A 58 1.90 9.42 11.22
N ILE A 59 1.85 8.60 12.27
CA ILE A 59 0.68 8.49 13.17
C ILE A 59 0.34 9.86 13.77
N ARG A 60 1.35 10.67 14.11
CA ARG A 60 1.15 12.03 14.61
C ARG A 60 0.58 12.95 13.53
N THR A 61 1.03 12.85 12.29
CA THR A 61 0.49 13.63 11.15
C THR A 61 -0.93 13.20 10.78
N PHE A 62 -1.24 11.90 10.84
CA PHE A 62 -2.60 11.40 10.59
C PHE A 62 -3.61 11.84 11.64
N ARG A 63 -3.17 12.25 12.83
CA ARG A 63 -4.07 12.76 13.89
C ARG A 63 -4.75 14.08 13.51
N TYR A 64 -4.12 14.90 12.67
CA TYR A 64 -4.76 16.11 12.14
C TYR A 64 -5.93 15.78 11.19
N ALA A 65 -5.99 14.55 10.66
CA ALA A 65 -7.12 14.09 9.88
C ALA A 65 -8.36 13.81 10.76
N ASP A 66 -8.20 13.58 12.07
CA ASP A 66 -9.31 13.32 12.99
C ASP A 66 -10.29 14.50 13.02
N ASP A 67 -9.79 15.74 12.95
CA ASP A 67 -10.62 16.95 12.93
C ASP A 67 -11.48 17.06 11.66
N PHE A 68 -11.04 16.45 10.56
CA PHE A 68 -11.75 16.42 9.28
C PHE A 68 -12.61 15.16 9.10
N ALA A 69 -12.60 14.22 10.05
CA ALA A 69 -13.34 12.97 9.96
C ALA A 69 -14.86 13.17 9.81
N SER A 70 -15.42 14.14 10.54
CA SER A 70 -16.85 14.47 10.50
C SER A 70 -17.29 15.05 9.15
N LEU A 71 -16.43 15.83 8.50
CA LEU A 71 -16.63 16.36 7.15
C LEU A 71 -16.46 15.27 6.08
N GLY A 72 -15.46 14.40 6.26
CA GLY A 72 -15.20 13.27 5.38
C GLY A 72 -16.37 12.26 5.35
N GLN A 73 -17.00 11.98 6.49
CA GLN A 73 -18.17 11.09 6.58
C GLN A 73 -19.40 11.63 5.85
N ARG A 74 -19.54 12.95 5.72
CA ARG A 74 -20.67 13.56 5.01
C ARG A 74 -20.46 13.60 3.50
N ILE A 75 -19.21 13.61 3.04
CA ILE A 75 -18.81 13.70 1.64
C ILE A 75 -18.16 12.37 1.20
N ASN A 76 -18.97 11.32 1.04
CA ASN A 76 -18.52 10.00 0.59
C ASN A 76 -18.52 9.88 -0.95
N PHE A 77 -17.88 10.80 -1.65
CA PHE A 77 -17.82 10.73 -3.12
C PHE A 77 -16.78 9.67 -3.57
N PHE A 78 -17.15 8.71 -4.41
CA PHE A 78 -16.28 7.65 -4.97
C PHE A 78 -15.61 6.66 -3.99
N SER A 79 -16.03 6.60 -2.73
CA SER A 79 -15.42 5.72 -1.73
C SER A 79 -16.38 5.55 -0.55
N GLU A 80 -17.20 4.50 -0.61
CA GLU A 80 -18.15 4.15 0.45
C GLU A 80 -17.42 3.67 1.72
N ASN A 81 -18.06 3.85 2.87
CA ASN A 81 -17.50 3.49 4.18
C ASN A 81 -17.11 2.01 4.24
N ASP A 82 -17.91 1.13 3.63
CA ASP A 82 -17.69 -0.31 3.65
C ASP A 82 -16.50 -0.73 2.79
N GLU A 83 -16.29 -0.09 1.62
CA GLU A 83 -15.11 -0.32 0.80
C GLU A 83 -13.83 0.12 1.51
N VAL A 84 -13.85 1.29 2.15
CA VAL A 84 -12.72 1.80 2.93
C VAL A 84 -12.41 0.89 4.10
N LYS A 85 -13.44 0.44 4.83
CA LYS A 85 -13.32 -0.52 5.91
C LYS A 85 -12.65 -1.80 5.41
N LYS A 86 -13.07 -2.30 4.25
CA LYS A 86 -12.48 -3.46 3.61
C LYS A 86 -11.00 -3.27 3.28
N TRP A 87 -10.61 -2.16 2.63
CA TRP A 87 -9.20 -1.89 2.33
C TRP A 87 -8.35 -1.68 3.58
N LEU A 88 -8.90 -1.05 4.63
CA LEU A 88 -8.21 -0.88 5.92
C LEU A 88 -7.99 -2.22 6.62
N MET A 89 -8.98 -3.11 6.62
CA MET A 89 -8.84 -4.47 7.15
C MET A 89 -7.75 -5.23 6.40
N GLN A 90 -7.78 -5.21 5.07
CA GLN A 90 -6.77 -5.88 4.22
C GLN A 90 -5.36 -5.30 4.36
N ALA A 91 -5.25 -4.00 4.64
CA ALA A 91 -3.99 -3.33 4.93
C ALA A 91 -3.50 -3.56 6.38
N GLY A 92 -4.28 -4.25 7.22
CA GLY A 92 -3.95 -4.52 8.61
C GLY A 92 -4.01 -3.28 9.50
N HIS A 93 -4.96 -2.37 9.27
CA HIS A 93 -5.09 -1.09 9.98
C HIS A 93 -3.76 -0.31 10.07
N PRO A 94 -3.20 0.10 8.92
CA PRO A 94 -1.92 0.81 8.90
C PRO A 94 -2.01 2.05 9.79
N TYR A 95 -1.04 2.25 10.68
CA TYR A 95 -1.00 3.39 11.60
C TYR A 95 -2.24 3.53 12.50
N GLN A 96 -2.98 2.43 12.75
CA GLN A 96 -4.22 2.44 13.52
C GLN A 96 -5.28 3.40 12.92
N LEU A 97 -5.30 3.50 11.59
CA LEU A 97 -6.30 4.28 10.89
C LEU A 97 -7.68 3.62 11.02
N THR A 98 -8.65 4.40 11.49
CA THR A 98 -10.08 4.08 11.41
C THR A 98 -10.66 4.59 10.10
N VAL A 99 -11.87 4.14 9.74
CA VAL A 99 -12.58 4.58 8.53
C VAL A 99 -12.76 6.11 8.55
N GLU A 100 -13.15 6.64 9.70
CA GLU A 100 -13.28 8.07 9.99
C GLU A 100 -11.99 8.85 9.70
N ARG A 101 -10.87 8.39 10.27
CA ARG A 101 -9.57 9.04 10.10
C ARG A 101 -9.13 9.06 8.64
N PHE A 102 -9.38 7.97 7.92
CA PHE A 102 -9.04 7.91 6.51
C PHE A 102 -9.89 8.87 5.66
N GLN A 103 -11.17 9.03 5.99
CA GLN A 103 -12.02 10.01 5.32
C GLN A 103 -11.61 11.44 5.62
N GLY A 104 -11.23 11.73 6.86
CA GLY A 104 -10.62 13.01 7.21
C GLY A 104 -9.32 13.26 6.46
N LEU A 105 -8.50 12.22 6.22
CA LEU A 105 -7.25 12.34 5.48
C LEU A 105 -7.50 12.73 4.01
N LYS A 106 -8.55 12.17 3.40
CA LYS A 106 -8.98 12.54 2.04
C LYS A 106 -9.34 14.03 1.96
N MET A 107 -10.11 14.52 2.94
CA MET A 107 -10.50 15.94 3.01
C MET A 107 -9.30 16.85 3.28
N PHE A 108 -8.40 16.43 4.17
CA PHE A 108 -7.18 17.17 4.47
C PHE A 108 -6.29 17.31 3.22
N LEU A 109 -6.09 16.24 2.46
CA LEU A 109 -5.32 16.28 1.21
C LEU A 109 -6.01 17.10 0.12
N LEU A 110 -7.35 17.10 0.07
CA LEU A 110 -8.12 17.96 -0.82
C LEU A 110 -7.88 19.45 -0.49
N VAL A 111 -7.96 19.81 0.79
CA VAL A 111 -7.72 21.18 1.27
C VAL A 111 -6.28 21.62 0.97
N ILE A 112 -5.29 20.76 1.22
CA ILE A 112 -3.89 21.02 0.85
C ILE A 112 -3.76 21.23 -0.66
N GLY A 113 -4.40 20.39 -1.47
CA GLY A 113 -4.40 20.53 -2.92
C GLY A 113 -5.00 21.86 -3.37
N LEU A 114 -6.05 22.34 -2.69
CA LEU A 114 -6.66 23.64 -2.94
C LEU A 114 -5.71 24.78 -2.59
N PHE A 115 -5.02 24.72 -1.46
CA PHE A 115 -4.00 25.71 -1.09
C PHE A 115 -2.85 25.76 -2.10
N ILE A 116 -2.33 24.60 -2.53
CA ILE A 116 -1.26 24.52 -3.53
C ILE A 116 -1.74 25.10 -4.88
N GLY A 117 -2.95 24.73 -5.31
CA GLY A 117 -3.56 25.25 -6.52
C GLY A 117 -3.79 26.76 -6.46
N GLY A 118 -4.34 27.27 -5.36
CA GLY A 118 -4.55 28.71 -5.14
C GLY A 118 -3.24 29.50 -5.09
N PHE A 119 -2.20 28.93 -4.48
CA PHE A 119 -0.86 29.52 -4.47
C PHE A 119 -0.25 29.61 -5.88
N SER A 120 -0.46 28.58 -6.72
CA SER A 120 -0.07 28.61 -8.13
C SER A 120 -0.74 29.74 -8.92
N LEU A 121 -1.99 30.07 -8.60
CA LEU A 121 -2.71 31.21 -9.19
C LEU A 121 -2.06 32.55 -8.79
N ILE A 122 -1.71 32.70 -7.51
CA ILE A 122 -1.05 33.92 -7.00
C ILE A 122 0.31 34.16 -7.69
N LEU A 123 1.07 33.09 -7.95
CA LEU A 123 2.37 33.14 -8.65
C LEU A 123 2.27 33.31 -10.17
N GLN A 124 1.05 33.36 -10.74
CA GLN A 124 0.81 33.48 -12.18
C GLN A 124 1.55 32.43 -13.03
N LEU A 125 1.68 31.20 -12.52
CA LEU A 125 2.28 30.11 -13.28
C LEU A 125 1.43 29.77 -14.51
N PRO A 126 2.05 29.31 -15.62
CA PRO A 126 1.30 28.82 -16.77
C PRO A 126 0.38 27.66 -16.34
N TYR A 127 -0.86 27.64 -16.85
CA TYR A 127 -1.91 26.66 -16.49
C TYR A 127 -2.40 26.69 -15.03
N SER A 128 -2.16 27.78 -14.29
CA SER A 128 -2.61 27.93 -12.90
C SER A 128 -4.12 27.76 -12.67
N GLN A 129 -4.96 28.15 -13.64
CA GLN A 129 -6.42 27.93 -13.57
C GLN A 129 -6.79 26.44 -13.52
N ILE A 130 -6.06 25.60 -14.28
CA ILE A 130 -6.26 24.15 -14.29
C ILE A 130 -5.72 23.55 -12.98
N ALA A 131 -4.59 24.06 -12.49
CA ALA A 131 -3.94 23.59 -11.27
C ALA A 131 -4.84 23.69 -10.03
N VAL A 132 -5.64 24.76 -9.91
CA VAL A 132 -6.60 24.95 -8.79
C VAL A 132 -7.62 23.83 -8.68
N ILE A 133 -8.05 23.27 -9.82
CA ILE A 133 -9.03 22.18 -9.86
C ILE A 133 -8.32 20.83 -9.78
N LEU A 134 -7.18 20.67 -10.47
CA LEU A 134 -6.50 19.39 -10.60
C LEU A 134 -5.83 18.94 -9.30
N PHE A 135 -5.13 19.81 -8.57
CA PHE A 135 -4.42 19.44 -7.36
C PHE A 135 -5.30 18.90 -6.21
N PRO A 136 -6.46 19.49 -5.87
CA PRO A 136 -7.39 18.92 -4.89
C PRO A 136 -7.89 17.53 -5.29
N ILE A 137 -8.25 17.35 -6.57
CA ILE A 137 -8.73 16.07 -7.10
C ILE A 137 -7.61 15.03 -7.01
N CYS A 138 -6.40 15.37 -7.45
CA CYS A 138 -5.23 14.50 -7.33
C CYS A 138 -4.95 14.13 -5.87
N GLY A 139 -5.01 15.07 -4.93
CA GLY A 139 -4.83 14.80 -3.49
C GLY A 139 -5.84 13.79 -2.95
N TYR A 140 -7.12 13.94 -3.31
CA TYR A 140 -8.19 13.02 -2.93
C TYR A 140 -7.94 11.60 -3.47
N PHE A 141 -7.67 11.46 -4.77
CA PHE A 141 -7.42 10.17 -5.39
C PHE A 141 -6.11 9.52 -4.93
N LEU A 142 -5.08 10.32 -4.65
CA LEU A 142 -3.79 9.83 -4.14
C LEU A 142 -3.96 9.07 -2.83
N ALA A 143 -4.82 9.55 -1.92
CA ALA A 143 -5.11 8.87 -0.66
C ALA A 143 -5.72 7.48 -0.87
N ILE A 144 -6.69 7.39 -1.79
CA ILE A 144 -7.37 6.13 -2.14
C ILE A 144 -6.37 5.16 -2.78
N LEU A 145 -5.61 5.61 -3.77
CA LEU A 145 -4.60 4.79 -4.44
C LEU A 145 -3.52 4.32 -3.47
N TRP A 146 -3.09 5.17 -2.55
CA TRP A 146 -2.13 4.82 -1.52
C TRP A 146 -2.64 3.71 -0.61
N LEU A 147 -3.88 3.81 -0.10
CA LEU A 147 -4.46 2.78 0.76
C LEU A 147 -4.64 1.45 0.00
N LYS A 148 -5.19 1.50 -1.22
CA LYS A 148 -5.34 0.31 -2.08
C LYS A 148 -4.00 -0.36 -2.37
N LYS A 149 -2.97 0.44 -2.70
CA LYS A 149 -1.62 -0.06 -2.93
C LYS A 149 -1.06 -0.72 -1.67
N LYS A 150 -1.24 -0.10 -0.49
CA LYS A 150 -0.78 -0.66 0.78
C LYS A 150 -1.50 -1.95 1.15
N ALA A 151 -2.82 -2.02 0.94
CA ALA A 151 -3.61 -3.25 1.10
C ALA A 151 -3.08 -4.36 0.20
N LYS A 152 -2.95 -4.08 -1.11
CA LYS A 152 -2.43 -5.04 -2.09
C LYS A 152 -1.02 -5.52 -1.73
N GLN A 153 -0.11 -4.60 -1.40
CA GLN A 153 1.27 -4.95 -1.01
C GLN A 153 1.31 -5.89 0.19
N ARG A 154 0.48 -5.66 1.21
CA ARG A 154 0.39 -6.54 2.38
C ARG A 154 -0.13 -7.92 2.01
N GLN A 155 -1.14 -8.01 1.14
CA GLN A 155 -1.70 -9.28 0.67
C GLN A 155 -0.68 -10.05 -0.21
N ASP A 156 0.08 -9.35 -1.04
CA ASP A 156 1.15 -9.93 -1.86
C ASP A 156 2.30 -10.44 -0.97
N GLU A 157 2.66 -9.70 0.08
CA GLU A 157 3.66 -10.10 1.08
C GLU A 157 3.21 -11.34 1.85
N LEU A 158 1.93 -11.42 2.23
CA LEU A 158 1.33 -12.61 2.83
C LEU A 158 1.47 -13.84 1.92
N SER A 159 1.10 -13.74 0.64
CA SER A 159 1.29 -14.84 -0.34
C SER A 159 2.77 -15.19 -0.57
N TYR A 160 3.67 -14.21 -0.49
CA TYR A 160 5.10 -14.41 -0.71
C TYR A 160 5.77 -15.21 0.41
N GLN A 161 5.42 -14.92 1.68
CA GLN A 161 5.96 -15.59 2.86
C GLN A 161 5.33 -16.97 3.12
N LEU A 162 4.12 -17.21 2.60
CA LEU A 162 3.34 -18.40 2.88
C LEU A 162 4.04 -19.74 2.60
N PRO A 163 4.78 -19.95 1.48
CA PRO A 163 5.42 -21.24 1.21
C PRO A 163 6.45 -21.62 2.28
N ASP A 164 7.23 -20.63 2.73
CA ASP A 164 8.25 -20.83 3.75
C ASP A 164 7.61 -21.19 5.09
N PHE A 165 6.56 -20.45 5.48
CA PHE A 165 5.73 -20.78 6.64
C PHE A 165 5.16 -22.20 6.59
N LEU A 166 4.62 -22.62 5.44
CA LEU A 166 4.05 -23.95 5.27
C LEU A 166 5.10 -25.06 5.32
N ASP A 167 6.31 -24.83 4.77
CA ASP A 167 7.41 -25.80 4.88
C ASP A 167 7.83 -25.99 6.34
N THR A 168 8.02 -24.90 7.10
CA THR A 168 8.37 -24.97 8.53
C THR A 168 7.26 -25.67 9.34
N MET A 169 6.00 -25.28 9.13
CA MET A 169 4.85 -25.93 9.78
C MET A 169 4.78 -27.42 9.43
N SER A 170 5.00 -27.80 8.18
CA SER A 170 4.95 -29.19 7.76
C SER A 170 6.00 -30.05 8.46
N VAL A 171 7.25 -29.57 8.58
CA VAL A 171 8.33 -30.30 9.27
C VAL A 171 7.99 -30.48 10.75
N THR A 172 7.51 -29.44 11.42
CA THR A 172 7.13 -29.49 12.85
C THR A 172 5.95 -30.43 13.11
N LEU A 173 4.92 -30.40 12.24
CA LEU A 173 3.79 -31.31 12.33
C LEU A 173 4.19 -32.77 12.03
N GLN A 174 5.13 -33.00 11.10
CA GLN A 174 5.67 -34.35 10.82
C GLN A 174 6.45 -34.92 12.00
N ALA A 175 7.05 -34.07 12.83
CA ALA A 175 7.70 -34.46 14.08
C ALA A 175 6.71 -34.82 15.20
N GLY A 176 5.39 -34.75 14.94
CA GLY A 176 4.34 -35.13 15.89
C GLY A 176 3.86 -33.99 16.79
N VAL A 177 4.31 -32.75 16.57
CA VAL A 177 3.82 -31.59 17.31
C VAL A 177 2.40 -31.25 16.87
N GLY A 178 1.51 -31.00 17.82
CA GLY A 178 0.13 -30.57 17.54
C GLY A 178 0.07 -29.20 16.86
N LEU A 179 -0.93 -28.96 16.01
CA LEU A 179 -1.06 -27.73 15.21
C LEU A 179 -1.01 -26.45 16.05
N ASP A 180 -1.71 -26.42 17.18
CA ASP A 180 -1.77 -25.22 18.02
C ASP A 180 -0.44 -24.90 18.65
N GLN A 181 0.28 -25.92 19.11
CA GLN A 181 1.62 -25.75 19.64
C GLN A 181 2.60 -25.32 18.54
N ALA A 182 2.53 -25.97 17.37
CA ALA A 182 3.36 -25.64 16.23
C ALA A 182 3.16 -24.18 15.78
N LEU A 183 1.92 -23.68 15.76
CA LEU A 183 1.63 -22.27 15.48
C LEU A 183 2.27 -21.34 16.51
N ARG A 184 2.13 -21.63 17.81
CA ARG A 184 2.73 -20.82 18.88
C ARG A 184 4.26 -20.79 18.83
N ASP A 185 4.87 -21.91 18.45
CA ASP A 185 6.32 -22.02 18.38
C ASP A 185 6.87 -21.32 17.13
N ILE A 186 6.20 -21.44 15.98
CA ILE A 186 6.75 -20.98 14.69
C ILE A 186 6.42 -19.50 14.42
N VAL A 187 5.20 -19.06 14.69
CA VAL A 187 4.71 -17.70 14.35
C VAL A 187 5.62 -16.58 14.88
N PRO A 188 6.21 -16.65 16.10
CA PRO A 188 7.11 -15.62 16.61
C PRO A 188 8.38 -15.39 15.77
N TYR A 189 8.85 -16.40 15.02
CA TYR A 189 10.05 -16.35 14.17
C TYR A 189 9.79 -15.73 12.78
N PHE A 190 8.53 -15.57 12.40
CA PHE A 190 8.15 -14.86 11.18
C PHE A 190 7.97 -13.38 11.46
N ASP A 191 8.18 -12.54 10.44
CA ASP A 191 7.91 -11.11 10.52
C ASP A 191 6.84 -10.70 9.51
N GLY A 192 6.17 -9.57 9.77
CA GLY A 192 5.20 -9.00 8.85
C GLY A 192 3.82 -9.67 8.90
N PRO A 193 3.12 -9.80 7.76
CA PRO A 193 1.70 -10.14 7.74
C PRO A 193 1.37 -11.51 8.33
N ILE A 194 2.23 -12.52 8.14
CA ILE A 194 2.02 -13.88 8.69
C ILE A 194 1.95 -13.83 10.22
N LYS A 195 2.91 -13.15 10.87
CA LYS A 195 2.93 -12.97 12.32
C LYS A 195 1.74 -12.19 12.84
N ASP A 196 1.37 -11.11 12.16
CA ASP A 196 0.23 -10.28 12.54
C ASP A 196 -1.11 -11.04 12.47
N GLU A 197 -1.31 -11.88 11.44
CA GLU A 197 -2.57 -12.61 11.25
C GLU A 197 -2.66 -13.85 12.15
N PHE A 198 -1.63 -14.70 12.17
CA PHE A 198 -1.64 -15.88 13.03
C PHE A 198 -1.44 -15.53 14.51
N GLY A 199 -0.70 -14.46 14.84
CA GLY A 199 -0.60 -13.94 16.20
C GLY A 199 -1.97 -13.49 16.72
N ARG A 200 -2.75 -12.78 15.89
CA ARG A 200 -4.14 -12.42 16.23
C ARG A 200 -5.04 -13.64 16.38
N PHE A 201 -4.91 -14.64 15.50
CA PHE A 201 -5.65 -15.89 15.63
C PHE A 201 -5.36 -16.59 16.96
N ILE A 202 -4.08 -16.71 17.33
CA ILE A 202 -3.66 -17.31 18.62
C ILE A 202 -4.26 -16.53 19.79
N GLN A 203 -4.18 -15.20 19.76
CA GLN A 203 -4.77 -14.34 20.79
C GLN A 203 -6.29 -14.51 20.90
N GLU A 204 -7.01 -14.51 19.77
CA GLU A 204 -8.46 -14.74 19.73
C GLU A 204 -8.80 -16.09 20.37
N THR A 205 -8.06 -17.15 20.04
CA THR A 205 -8.29 -18.47 20.65
C THR A 205 -7.92 -18.54 22.14
N ASP A 206 -6.90 -17.81 22.58
CA ASP A 206 -6.46 -17.79 23.98
C ASP A 206 -7.46 -17.13 24.92
N VAL A 207 -8.17 -16.11 24.42
CA VAL A 207 -9.25 -15.44 25.16
C VAL A 207 -10.60 -16.15 25.02
N GLY A 208 -10.63 -17.34 24.41
CA GLY A 208 -11.81 -18.19 24.32
C GLY A 208 -12.75 -17.91 23.16
N VAL A 209 -12.34 -17.13 22.14
CA VAL A 209 -13.15 -16.98 20.91
C VAL A 209 -13.28 -18.34 20.23
N PRO A 210 -14.50 -18.75 19.82
CA PRO A 210 -14.67 -20.02 19.11
C PRO A 210 -13.79 -20.09 17.86
N ARG A 211 -13.02 -21.17 17.73
CA ARG A 211 -12.01 -21.34 16.67
C ARG A 211 -12.57 -21.17 15.25
N HIS A 212 -13.78 -21.68 15.00
CA HIS A 212 -14.49 -21.48 13.73
C HIS A 212 -14.73 -19.99 13.41
N GLU A 213 -15.04 -19.20 14.44
CA GLU A 213 -15.20 -17.75 14.30
C GLU A 213 -13.86 -17.07 14.04
N SER A 214 -12.79 -17.43 14.74
CA SER A 214 -11.44 -16.90 14.48
C SER A 214 -10.98 -17.19 13.04
N TYR A 215 -11.23 -18.40 12.52
CA TYR A 215 -10.96 -18.71 11.11
C TYR A 215 -11.79 -17.88 10.12
N ARG A 216 -13.08 -17.66 10.42
CA ARG A 216 -13.93 -16.79 9.60
C ARG A 216 -13.39 -15.35 9.60
N THR A 217 -12.93 -14.85 10.73
CA THR A 217 -12.30 -13.53 10.84
C THR A 217 -11.02 -13.45 10.01
N LEU A 218 -10.15 -14.47 10.06
CA LEU A 218 -8.97 -14.57 9.19
C LEU A 218 -9.33 -14.51 7.69
N LEU A 219 -10.35 -15.25 7.27
CA LEU A 219 -10.82 -15.26 5.88
C LEU A 219 -11.41 -13.92 5.44
N ASN A 220 -12.12 -13.22 6.32
CA ASN A 220 -12.72 -11.93 6.02
C ASN A 220 -11.69 -10.79 5.92
N ARG A 221 -10.59 -10.88 6.68
CA ARG A 221 -9.53 -9.86 6.69
C ARG A 221 -8.56 -9.98 5.51
N ASN A 222 -8.40 -11.18 4.94
CA ASN A 222 -7.36 -11.48 3.95
C ASN A 222 -7.95 -11.93 2.62
N GLU A 223 -7.53 -11.30 1.52
CA GLU A 223 -7.96 -11.63 0.15
C GLU A 223 -6.93 -12.42 -0.65
N SER A 224 -5.73 -12.63 -0.10
CA SER A 224 -4.75 -13.54 -0.67
C SER A 224 -5.39 -14.92 -0.91
N ARG A 225 -5.45 -15.32 -2.19
CA ARG A 225 -6.04 -16.60 -2.60
C ARG A 225 -5.34 -17.77 -1.91
N GLU A 226 -4.01 -17.75 -1.88
CA GLU A 226 -3.21 -18.82 -1.31
C GLU A 226 -3.40 -18.91 0.21
N PHE A 227 -3.49 -17.76 0.90
CA PHE A 227 -3.78 -17.72 2.33
C PHE A 227 -5.19 -18.23 2.64
N GLN A 228 -6.21 -17.81 1.89
CA GLN A 228 -7.57 -18.32 2.08
C GLN A 228 -7.67 -19.83 1.85
N MET A 229 -6.94 -20.36 0.84
CA MET A 229 -6.86 -21.79 0.60
C MET A 229 -6.26 -22.53 1.78
N LEU A 230 -5.17 -22.01 2.36
CA LEU A 230 -4.58 -22.56 3.59
C LEU A 230 -5.59 -22.62 4.73
N ILE A 231 -6.27 -21.50 5.04
CA ILE A 231 -7.24 -21.46 6.14
C ILE A 231 -8.40 -22.43 5.91
N LYS A 232 -8.89 -22.56 4.68
CA LYS A 232 -9.92 -23.54 4.33
C LYS A 232 -9.44 -24.98 4.51
N SER A 233 -8.20 -25.28 4.13
CA SER A 233 -7.57 -26.59 4.38
C SER A 233 -7.41 -26.88 5.87
N LEU A 234 -7.07 -25.88 6.68
CA LEU A 234 -7.02 -26.00 8.14
C LEU A 234 -8.37 -26.36 8.74
N ILE A 235 -9.43 -25.61 8.38
CA ILE A 235 -10.80 -25.90 8.82
C ILE A 235 -11.22 -27.32 8.42
N GLN A 236 -10.88 -27.75 7.21
CA GLN A 236 -11.22 -29.08 6.72
C GLN A 236 -10.44 -30.19 7.44
N GLY A 237 -9.13 -30.00 7.66
CA GLY A 237 -8.28 -30.95 8.35
C GLY A 237 -8.70 -31.17 9.80
N GLU A 238 -9.09 -30.11 10.50
CA GLU A 238 -9.60 -30.18 11.87
C GLU A 238 -10.91 -30.99 11.95
N ARG A 239 -11.84 -30.76 11.01
CA ARG A 239 -13.12 -31.50 10.97
C ARG A 239 -12.97 -32.99 10.66
N LEU A 240 -11.98 -33.34 9.82
CA LEU A 240 -11.79 -34.71 9.34
C LEU A 240 -10.77 -35.51 10.15
N GLY A 241 -10.04 -34.87 11.07
CA GLY A 241 -8.99 -35.51 11.87
C GLY A 241 -7.80 -36.04 11.05
N VAL A 242 -7.62 -35.55 9.82
CA VAL A 242 -6.58 -36.02 8.89
C VAL A 242 -5.27 -35.26 9.17
N PRO A 243 -4.11 -35.92 9.15
CA PRO A 243 -2.82 -35.25 9.32
C PRO A 243 -2.59 -34.18 8.24
N ILE A 244 -2.65 -32.92 8.65
CA ILE A 244 -2.54 -31.72 7.80
C ILE A 244 -1.11 -31.54 7.23
N SER A 245 -0.13 -32.20 7.84
CA SER A 245 1.30 -32.09 7.51
C SER A 245 1.61 -32.39 6.04
N LYS A 246 1.00 -33.44 5.47
CA LYS A 246 1.17 -33.81 4.05
C LYS A 246 0.53 -32.78 3.11
N THR A 247 -0.65 -32.27 3.47
CA THR A 247 -1.36 -31.24 2.70
C THR A 247 -0.56 -29.94 2.64
N PHE A 248 0.06 -29.54 3.76
CA PHE A 248 0.91 -28.34 3.81
C PHE A 248 2.13 -28.47 2.92
N LYS A 249 2.76 -29.65 2.90
CA LYS A 249 3.92 -29.88 2.04
C LYS A 249 3.54 -29.78 0.56
N GLN A 250 2.46 -30.45 0.16
CA GLN A 250 1.94 -30.40 -1.20
C GLN A 250 1.57 -28.97 -1.62
N GLN A 251 0.92 -28.21 -0.72
CA GLN A 251 0.54 -26.83 -0.98
C GLN A 251 1.77 -25.91 -1.13
N SER A 252 2.79 -26.07 -0.27
CA SER A 252 4.05 -25.33 -0.40
C SER A 252 4.73 -25.59 -1.75
N ASP A 253 4.84 -26.86 -2.16
CA ASP A 253 5.46 -27.24 -3.42
C ASP A 253 4.67 -26.68 -4.64
N GLU A 254 3.34 -26.69 -4.57
CA GLU A 254 2.48 -26.05 -5.57
C GLU A 254 2.69 -24.53 -5.64
N MET A 255 2.75 -23.85 -4.49
CA MET A 255 3.02 -22.40 -4.45
C MET A 255 4.40 -22.05 -5.02
N ARG A 256 5.42 -22.86 -4.74
CA ARG A 256 6.77 -22.71 -5.32
C ARG A 256 6.72 -22.91 -6.84
N LYS A 257 5.95 -23.87 -7.34
CA LYS A 257 5.74 -24.08 -8.78
C LYS A 257 5.06 -22.86 -9.42
N ILE A 258 3.99 -22.35 -8.82
CA ILE A 258 3.30 -21.13 -9.29
C ILE A 258 4.25 -19.93 -9.31
N LYS A 259 5.09 -19.75 -8.28
CA LYS A 259 6.08 -18.67 -8.23
C LYS A 259 7.08 -18.77 -9.39
N LYS A 260 7.58 -19.98 -9.68
CA LYS A 260 8.48 -20.24 -10.82
C LYS A 260 7.79 -19.90 -12.15
N GLU A 261 6.54 -20.31 -12.34
CA GLU A 261 5.78 -19.99 -13.55
C GLU A 261 5.52 -18.48 -13.70
N LYS A 262 5.19 -17.75 -12.63
CA LYS A 262 5.06 -16.28 -12.67
C LYS A 262 6.37 -15.60 -13.10
N VAL A 263 7.51 -16.07 -12.60
CA VAL A 263 8.82 -15.54 -13.00
C VAL A 263 9.10 -15.83 -14.49
N LYS A 264 8.79 -17.04 -14.97
CA LYS A 264 8.90 -17.37 -16.40
C LYS A 264 7.98 -16.51 -17.26
N GLU A 265 6.74 -16.27 -16.82
CA GLU A 265 5.78 -15.42 -17.52
C GLU A 265 6.28 -13.97 -17.62
N LEU A 266 6.83 -13.41 -16.53
CA LEU A 266 7.41 -12.07 -16.53
C LEU A 266 8.63 -11.99 -17.46
N ALA A 267 9.49 -13.01 -17.46
CA ALA A 267 10.62 -13.10 -18.38
C ALA A 267 10.15 -13.20 -19.85
N ALA A 268 9.13 -14.02 -20.12
CA ALA A 268 8.54 -14.15 -21.45
C ALA A 268 7.91 -12.83 -21.93
N LYS A 269 7.26 -12.08 -21.04
CA LYS A 269 6.69 -10.74 -21.34
C LYS A 269 7.76 -9.66 -21.53
N ALA A 270 8.97 -9.83 -21.01
CA ALA A 270 10.06 -8.88 -21.19
C ALA A 270 10.58 -8.90 -22.64
N SER A 271 10.65 -10.07 -23.27
CA SER A 271 11.19 -10.22 -24.63
C SER A 271 10.46 -9.34 -25.67
N PRO A 272 9.11 -9.40 -25.80
CA PRO A 272 8.38 -8.51 -26.71
C PRO A 272 8.53 -7.02 -26.40
N LYS A 273 8.66 -6.63 -25.12
CA LYS A 273 8.85 -5.23 -24.73
C LYS A 273 10.21 -4.71 -25.17
N VAL A 274 11.26 -5.50 -25.03
CA VAL A 274 12.60 -5.15 -25.50
C VAL A 274 12.62 -5.05 -27.02
N THR A 275 12.04 -6.02 -27.72
CA THR A 275 11.94 -5.97 -29.19
C THR A 275 11.22 -4.72 -29.67
N LEU A 276 10.06 -4.40 -29.08
CA LEU A 276 9.28 -3.22 -29.44
C LEU A 276 10.09 -1.93 -29.25
N ILE A 277 10.73 -1.74 -28.09
CA ILE A 277 11.55 -0.56 -27.81
C ILE A 277 12.71 -0.46 -28.80
N THR A 278 13.41 -1.56 -29.06
CA THR A 278 14.52 -1.61 -30.02
C THR A 278 14.04 -1.26 -31.43
N THR A 279 12.92 -1.81 -31.89
CA THR A 279 12.39 -1.51 -33.22
C THR A 279 12.01 -0.04 -33.37
N PHE A 280 11.29 0.54 -32.41
CA PHE A 280 10.83 1.93 -32.51
C PHE A 280 11.93 2.98 -32.28
N ILE A 281 13.05 2.64 -31.64
CA ILE A 281 14.17 3.57 -31.42
C ILE A 281 15.25 3.39 -32.48
N VAL A 282 15.69 2.15 -32.73
CA VAL A 282 16.86 1.87 -33.59
C VAL A 282 16.52 2.05 -35.07
N MET A 283 15.34 1.60 -35.53
CA MET A 283 14.97 1.73 -36.95
C MET A 283 14.84 3.20 -37.39
N PRO A 284 14.11 4.09 -36.70
CA PRO A 284 14.04 5.49 -37.11
C PRO A 284 15.39 6.20 -37.00
N SER A 285 16.19 5.89 -35.98
CA SER A 285 17.54 6.46 -35.84
C SER A 285 18.44 6.07 -37.02
N ALA A 286 18.40 4.81 -37.46
CA ALA A 286 19.17 4.35 -38.61
C ALA A 286 18.70 5.03 -39.91
N LEU A 287 17.38 5.19 -40.10
CA LEU A 287 16.80 5.89 -41.26
C LEU A 287 17.21 7.37 -41.29
N ILE A 288 17.18 8.06 -40.15
CA ILE A 288 17.60 9.46 -40.05
C ILE A 288 19.10 9.58 -40.38
N MET A 289 19.93 8.67 -39.88
CA MET A 289 21.37 8.67 -40.15
C MET A 289 21.66 8.47 -41.64
N ILE A 290 21.02 7.48 -42.28
CA ILE A 290 21.18 7.21 -43.71
C ILE A 290 20.66 8.40 -44.54
N GLY A 291 19.48 8.93 -44.20
CA GLY A 291 18.90 10.10 -44.87
C GLY A 291 19.79 11.33 -44.75
N GLY A 292 20.36 11.58 -43.56
CA GLY A 292 21.32 12.67 -43.34
C GLY A 292 22.57 12.54 -44.20
N LEU A 293 23.16 11.35 -44.27
CA LEU A 293 24.32 11.09 -45.14
C LEU A 293 23.99 11.27 -46.63
N MET A 294 22.82 10.82 -47.07
CA MET A 294 22.35 11.02 -48.45
C MET A 294 22.23 12.51 -48.78
N ILE A 295 21.62 13.30 -47.90
CA ILE A 295 21.44 14.74 -48.09
C ILE A 295 22.81 15.45 -48.15
N ILE A 296 23.73 15.13 -47.23
CA ILE A 296 25.10 15.67 -47.25
C ILE A 296 25.80 15.34 -48.56
N ASN A 297 25.68 14.10 -49.04
CA ASN A 297 26.27 13.68 -50.31
C ASN A 297 25.68 14.45 -51.50
N MET A 298 24.35 14.65 -51.55
CA MET A 298 23.70 15.46 -52.58
C MET A 298 24.18 16.92 -52.60
N PHE A 299 24.37 17.55 -51.43
CA PHE A 299 24.84 18.94 -51.36
C PHE A 299 26.35 19.09 -51.59
N THR A 300 27.15 18.09 -51.22
CA THR A 300 28.61 18.08 -51.42
C THR A 300 28.99 17.58 -52.82
N GLY A 301 28.05 16.94 -53.54
CA GLY A 301 28.21 16.45 -54.90
C GLY A 301 28.20 17.56 -55.95
N ASN A 302 29.22 18.41 -55.96
CA ASN A 302 29.72 19.04 -57.18
C ASN A 302 31.02 18.35 -57.58
N SER A 303 30.97 17.64 -58.72
CA SER A 303 32.05 17.00 -59.51
C SER A 303 33.03 16.06 -58.78
N GLY A 304 32.97 14.75 -59.07
CA GLY A 304 34.08 13.87 -58.71
C GLY A 304 33.96 12.36 -58.92
N ILE A 305 32.80 11.81 -59.33
CA ILE A 305 32.71 10.36 -59.62
C ILE A 305 33.09 10.05 -61.09
N MET A 306 33.02 11.03 -62.00
CA MET A 306 33.39 10.89 -63.42
C MET A 306 34.86 11.23 -63.74
N ASP A 307 35.63 11.76 -62.77
CA ASP A 307 37.07 12.06 -62.95
C ASP A 307 37.99 10.91 -62.46
N LEU A 308 37.43 9.79 -61.99
CA LEU A 308 38.21 8.60 -61.59
C LEU A 308 38.55 7.66 -62.77
N PHE A 309 38.03 7.93 -63.97
CA PHE A 309 38.25 7.12 -65.18
C PHE A 309 38.78 7.92 -66.39
N LYS A 310 39.38 9.10 -66.16
CA LYS A 310 40.17 9.83 -67.16
C LYS A 310 41.62 9.95 -66.76
#